data_AF-A8FUP5-F1
#
_entry.id   AF-A8FUP5-F1
#
_cell.length_a   1.000
_cell.length_b   1.000
_cell.length_c   1.000
_cell.angle_alpha   90.00
_cell.angle_beta   90.00
_cell.angle_gamma   90.00
#
_symmetry.space_group_name_H-M   'P 1'
#
loop_
_entity.id
_entity.type
_entity.pdbx_description
1 polymer ?
#
loop_
_entity_poly.entity_id
_entity_poly.type
_entity_poly.pdbx_seq_one_letter_code
_entity_poly.pdbx_strand_id
1 'polypeptide(L)'
;MKAKIQLLIEKLSAARDEGEPHCDISSSQIQSVTTPIPTTLYHGLEAIASEYNCDISCQAGDLLSIALEEAVEQIPVKQKDHMHELQHDHEAQEAQLHEDHCQFDAGGS
;
A
#
# COMPACT_ATOMS: atom_id res chain seq x y z
N MET A 1 -6.58 -18.20 12.88
CA MET A 1 -5.86 -16.93 12.70
C MET A 1 -6.89 -15.82 12.65
N LYS A 2 -6.66 -14.69 13.31
CA LYS A 2 -7.46 -13.48 13.07
C LYS A 2 -7.08 -12.91 11.70
N ALA A 3 -8.05 -12.36 10.96
CA ALA A 3 -7.77 -11.68 9.69
C ALA A 3 -6.91 -10.44 9.95
N LYS A 4 -6.05 -10.06 9.01
CA LYS A 4 -5.14 -8.90 9.18
C LYS A 4 -5.94 -7.62 9.41
N ILE A 5 -7.11 -7.52 8.76
CA ILE A 5 -8.03 -6.40 8.93
C ILE A 5 -8.60 -6.28 10.36
N GLN A 6 -8.81 -7.39 11.06
CA GLN A 6 -9.29 -7.38 12.45
C GLN A 6 -8.22 -6.81 13.38
N LEU A 7 -6.95 -7.16 13.14
CA LEU A 7 -5.83 -6.64 13.92
C LEU A 7 -5.64 -5.12 13.70
N LEU A 8 -5.89 -4.62 12.50
CA LEU A 8 -5.85 -3.19 12.22
C LEU A 8 -6.92 -2.43 13.03
N ILE A 9 -8.16 -2.91 13.04
CA ILE A 9 -9.24 -2.28 13.81
C ILE A 9 -8.97 -2.34 15.32
N GLU A 10 -8.42 -3.45 15.82
CA GLU A 10 -8.01 -3.56 17.24
C GLU A 10 -6.94 -2.52 17.59
N LYS A 11 -5.93 -2.31 16.72
CA LYS A 11 -4.90 -1.28 16.91
C LYS A 11 -5.49 0.13 16.89
N LEU A 12 -6.38 0.43 15.95
CA LEU A 12 -7.05 1.74 15.87
C LEU A 12 -7.89 2.00 17.12
N SER A 13 -8.57 0.98 17.63
CA SER A 13 -9.34 1.12 18.88
C SER A 13 -8.44 1.39 20.09
N ALA A 14 -7.29 0.72 20.20
CA ALA A 14 -6.35 0.94 21.29
C ALA A 14 -5.69 2.34 21.21
N ALA A 15 -5.28 2.77 20.00
CA ALA A 15 -4.67 4.09 19.79
C ALA A 15 -5.63 5.24 20.10
N ARG A 16 -6.92 5.07 19.79
CA ARG A 16 -7.98 6.03 20.15
C ARG A 16 -8.10 6.21 21.66
N ASP A 17 -8.09 5.12 22.42
CA ASP A 17 -8.20 5.16 23.89
C ASP A 17 -6.98 5.85 24.54
N GLU A 18 -5.83 5.83 23.86
CA GLU A 18 -4.59 6.50 24.26
C GLU A 18 -4.50 7.96 23.79
N GLY A 19 -5.42 8.40 22.92
CA GLY A 19 -5.53 9.79 22.44
C GLY A 19 -4.45 10.21 21.44
N GLU A 20 -3.67 9.27 20.90
CA GLU A 20 -2.63 9.57 19.92
C GLU A 20 -3.19 9.48 18.49
N PRO A 21 -2.97 10.50 17.63
CA PRO A 21 -3.32 10.40 16.23
C PRO A 21 -2.46 9.34 15.55
N HIS A 22 -3.09 8.28 15.04
CA HIS A 22 -2.40 7.20 14.34
C HIS A 22 -2.21 7.54 12.86
N CYS A 23 -0.99 7.93 12.48
CA CYS A 23 -0.57 8.01 11.09
C CYS A 23 0.96 7.85 11.09
N ASP A 24 1.42 6.63 10.83
CA ASP A 24 2.86 6.39 10.66
C ASP A 24 3.26 6.83 9.25
N ILE A 25 3.53 8.13 9.12
CA ILE A 25 4.00 8.76 7.88
C ILE A 25 5.41 8.25 7.51
N SER A 26 6.02 7.37 8.32
CA SER A 26 7.33 6.75 8.07
C SER A 26 7.29 5.62 7.04
N SER A 27 6.12 5.26 6.51
CA SER A 27 6.03 4.30 5.39
C SER A 27 6.72 4.90 4.17
N SER A 28 7.81 4.27 3.73
CA SER A 28 8.55 4.58 2.51
C SER A 28 7.61 4.45 1.29
N GLN A 29 6.82 5.48 1.02
CA GLN A 29 5.95 5.52 -0.14
C GLN A 29 6.84 5.67 -1.38
N ILE A 30 6.95 4.58 -2.14
CA ILE A 30 7.67 4.58 -3.41
C ILE A 30 6.76 5.12 -4.53
N GLN A 31 5.45 4.84 -4.48
CA GLN A 31 4.50 5.29 -5.49
C GLN A 31 3.04 5.38 -4.97
N SER A 32 2.32 6.43 -5.35
CA SER A 32 0.89 6.58 -5.05
C SER A 32 0.02 5.94 -6.14
N VAL A 33 -1.02 5.20 -5.73
CA VAL A 33 -2.03 4.64 -6.64
C VAL A 33 -3.31 5.48 -6.54
N THR A 34 -3.66 6.19 -7.61
CA THR A 34 -4.89 6.99 -7.68
C THR A 34 -5.97 6.21 -8.41
N THR A 35 -7.03 5.83 -7.70
CA THR A 35 -8.17 5.11 -8.28
C THR A 35 -9.49 5.62 -7.70
N PRO A 36 -10.56 5.74 -8.50
CA PRO A 36 -11.87 6.11 -7.99
C PRO A 36 -12.43 5.00 -7.08
N ILE A 37 -12.88 5.39 -5.90
CA ILE A 37 -13.53 4.50 -4.92
C ILE A 37 -15.06 4.71 -4.94
N PRO A 38 -15.86 3.63 -4.83
CA PRO A 38 -17.31 3.73 -4.72
C PRO A 38 -17.73 4.63 -3.55
N THR A 39 -18.71 5.50 -3.77
CA THR A 39 -19.18 6.49 -2.80
C THR A 39 -19.53 5.87 -1.44
N THR A 40 -20.15 4.69 -1.44
CA THR A 40 -20.53 3.98 -0.20
C THR A 40 -19.31 3.57 0.62
N LEU A 41 -18.22 3.17 -0.04
CA LEU A 41 -16.97 2.79 0.64
C LEU A 41 -16.22 4.03 1.12
N TYR A 42 -16.24 5.11 0.35
CA TYR A 42 -15.64 6.37 0.76
C TYR A 42 -16.28 6.92 2.04
N HIS A 43 -17.61 6.94 2.13
CA HIS A 43 -18.28 7.38 3.36
C HIS A 43 -17.98 6.48 4.56
N GLY A 44 -17.82 5.16 4.34
CA GLY A 44 -17.35 4.25 5.37
C GLY A 44 -15.95 4.59 5.86
N LEU A 45 -15.04 4.92 4.92
CA LEU A 45 -13.69 5.35 5.22
C LEU A 45 -13.65 6.68 5.97
N GLU A 46 -14.45 7.68 5.57
CA GLU A 46 -14.61 8.95 6.28
C GLU A 46 -15.10 8.74 7.71
N ALA A 47 -16.08 7.86 7.92
CA ALA A 47 -16.61 7.54 9.23
C ALA A 47 -15.56 6.90 10.14
N ILE A 48 -14.77 5.95 9.61
CA ILE A 48 -13.66 5.32 10.34
C ILE A 48 -12.60 6.37 10.69
N ALA A 49 -12.17 7.18 9.72
CA ALA A 49 -11.17 8.22 9.92
C ALA A 49 -11.61 9.22 11.01
N SER A 50 -12.89 9.60 11.01
CA SER A 50 -13.47 10.50 12.00
C SER A 50 -13.56 9.86 13.40
N GLU A 51 -13.96 8.60 13.49
CA GLU A 51 -14.14 7.89 14.76
C GLU A 51 -12.80 7.65 15.49
N TYR A 52 -11.76 7.32 14.73
CA TYR A 52 -10.43 6.99 15.25
C TYR A 52 -9.42 8.15 15.14
N ASN A 53 -9.87 9.33 14.71
CA ASN A 53 -9.05 10.53 14.55
C ASN A 53 -7.74 10.29 13.77
N CYS A 54 -7.85 9.58 12.63
CA CYS A 54 -6.73 9.28 11.75
C CYS A 54 -6.91 9.96 10.38
N ASP A 55 -5.79 10.13 9.66
CA ASP A 55 -5.85 10.69 8.31
C ASP A 55 -6.47 9.67 7.34
N ILE A 56 -7.38 10.17 6.49
CA ILE A 56 -8.16 9.33 5.57
C ILE A 56 -7.26 8.62 4.53
N SER A 57 -6.17 9.26 4.13
CA SER A 57 -5.22 8.73 3.16
C SER A 57 -4.33 7.67 3.79
N CYS A 58 -3.87 7.90 5.03
CA CYS A 58 -3.19 6.90 5.86
C CYS A 58 -4.06 5.64 6.01
N GLN A 59 -5.31 5.82 6.44
CA GLN A 59 -6.25 4.71 6.63
C GLN A 59 -6.55 3.94 5.33
N ALA A 60 -6.70 4.66 4.21
CA ALA A 60 -6.88 4.04 2.89
C ALA A 60 -5.66 3.19 2.50
N GLY A 61 -4.45 3.71 2.75
CA GLY A 61 -3.19 3.01 2.48
C GLY A 61 -3.06 1.72 3.27
N ASP A 62 -3.37 1.74 4.57
CA ASP A 62 -3.31 0.54 5.42
C ASP A 62 -4.31 -0.52 4.99
N LEU A 63 -5.55 -0.11 4.70
CA LEU A 63 -6.60 -1.02 4.24
C LEU A 63 -6.26 -1.62 2.87
N LEU A 64 -5.74 -0.82 1.95
CA LEU A 64 -5.33 -1.28 0.63
C LEU A 64 -4.15 -2.26 0.72
N SER A 65 -3.15 -1.96 1.57
CA SER A 65 -2.00 -2.84 1.78
C SER A 65 -2.43 -4.21 2.31
N ILE A 66 -3.30 -4.23 3.33
CA ILE A 66 -3.86 -5.47 3.86
C ILE A 66 -4.63 -6.24 2.78
N ALA A 67 -5.49 -5.55 2.02
CA ALA A 67 -6.28 -6.19 0.98
C ALA A 67 -5.41 -6.78 -0.14
N LEU A 68 -4.32 -6.09 -0.52
CA LEU A 68 -3.36 -6.59 -1.51
C LEU A 68 -2.58 -7.79 -0.99
N GLU A 69 -2.10 -7.75 0.26
CA GLU A 69 -1.42 -8.89 0.86
C GLU A 69 -2.34 -10.12 0.94
N GLU A 70 -3.56 -9.95 1.43
CA GLU A 70 -4.54 -11.04 1.50
C GLU A 70 -4.91 -11.55 0.10
N ALA A 71 -5.08 -10.66 -0.88
CA ALA A 71 -5.36 -11.04 -2.26
C ALA A 71 -4.21 -11.86 -2.86
N VAL A 72 -2.95 -11.40 -2.72
CA VAL A 72 -1.76 -12.10 -3.19
C VAL A 72 -1.65 -13.47 -2.51
N GLU A 73 -1.88 -13.56 -1.20
CA GLU A 73 -1.84 -14.83 -0.46
C GLU A 73 -2.83 -15.87 -1.00
N GLN A 74 -4.00 -15.46 -1.50
CA GLN A 74 -5.02 -16.37 -2.05
C GLN A 74 -4.73 -16.82 -3.49
N ILE A 75 -3.74 -16.24 -4.18
CA ILE A 75 -3.39 -16.64 -5.54
C ILE A 75 -2.80 -18.07 -5.53
N PRO A 76 -3.26 -18.97 -6.42
CA PRO A 76 -2.68 -20.29 -6.61
C PRO A 76 -1.16 -20.26 -6.84
N VAL A 77 -0.42 -21.20 -6.25
CA VAL A 77 1.05 -21.26 -6.31
C VAL A 77 1.60 -21.16 -7.73
N LYS A 78 1.01 -21.90 -8.69
CA LYS A 78 1.42 -21.85 -10.10
C LYS A 78 1.34 -20.46 -10.75
N GLN A 79 0.42 -19.62 -10.27
CA GLN A 79 0.25 -18.25 -10.76
C GLN A 79 1.15 -17.28 -10.01
N LYS A 80 1.44 -17.53 -8.72
CA LYS A 80 2.45 -16.78 -7.96
C LYS A 80 3.85 -16.92 -8.54
N ASP A 81 4.23 -18.13 -8.93
CA ASP A 81 5.55 -18.37 -9.55
C ASP A 81 5.72 -17.49 -10.80
N HIS A 82 4.69 -17.43 -11.63
CA HIS A 82 4.68 -16.55 -12.81
C HIS A 82 4.68 -15.05 -12.44
N MET A 83 3.98 -14.66 -11.37
CA MET A 83 4.01 -13.27 -10.89
C MET A 83 5.39 -12.86 -10.37
N HIS A 84 6.13 -13.76 -9.72
CA HIS A 84 7.49 -13.50 -9.26
C HIS A 84 8.45 -13.31 -10.44
N GLU A 85 8.30 -14.09 -11.51
CA GLU A 85 9.05 -13.90 -12.76
C GLU A 85 8.77 -12.51 -13.36
N LEU A 86 7.50 -12.10 -13.43
CA LEU A 86 7.11 -10.77 -13.94
C LEU A 86 7.66 -9.63 -13.09
N GLN A 87 7.67 -9.77 -11.76
CA GLN A 87 8.25 -8.78 -10.86
C GLN A 87 9.75 -8.61 -11.11
N HIS A 88 10.48 -9.73 -11.24
CA HIS A 88 11.91 -9.71 -11.52
C HIS A 88 12.22 -9.08 -12.90
N ASP A 89 11.37 -9.35 -13.90
CA ASP A 89 11.51 -8.74 -15.22
C ASP A 89 11.26 -7.22 -15.19
N HIS A 90 10.29 -6.75 -14.40
CA HIS A 90 10.04 -5.33 -14.22
C HIS A 90 11.20 -4.64 -13.49
N GLU A 91 11.73 -5.21 -12.41
CA GLU A 91 12.88 -4.67 -11.69
C GLU A 91 14.12 -4.60 -12.60
N ALA A 92 14.35 -5.64 -13.41
CA ALA A 92 15.44 -5.67 -14.38
C ALA A 92 15.29 -4.60 -15.48
N GLN A 93 14.07 -4.36 -15.95
CA GLN A 93 13.78 -3.29 -16.92
C GLN A 93 13.97 -1.90 -16.32
N GLU A 94 13.53 -1.68 -15.08
CA GLU A 94 13.75 -0.41 -14.38
C GLU A 94 15.24 -0.13 -14.16
N ALA A 95 16.02 -1.16 -13.79
CA ALA A 95 17.47 -1.05 -13.67
C ALA A 95 18.14 -0.71 -15.01
N GLN A 96 17.74 -1.35 -16.11
CA GLN A 96 18.25 -1.06 -17.46
C GLN A 96 17.92 0.36 -17.91
N LEU A 97 16.68 0.81 -17.70
CA LEU A 97 16.28 2.18 -18.00
C LEU A 97 17.10 3.20 -17.20
N HIS A 98 17.40 2.89 -15.94
CA HIS A 98 18.23 3.76 -15.10
C HIS A 98 19.68 3.83 -15.59
N GLU A 99 20.26 2.72 -16.05
CA GLU A 99 21.59 2.68 -16.66
C GLU A 99 21.65 3.49 -17.96
N ASP A 100 20.66 3.33 -18.84
CA ASP A 100 20.57 4.08 -20.10
C ASP A 100 20.43 5.59 -19.87
N HIS A 101 19.60 5.99 -18.90
CA HIS A 101 19.45 7.39 -18.50
C HIS A 101 20.77 7.97 -17.93
N CYS A 102 21.49 7.22 -17.09
CA CYS A 102 22.78 7.64 -16.54
C CYS A 102 23.88 7.75 -17.61
N GLN A 103 23.88 6.87 -18.61
CA GLN A 103 24.87 6.90 -19.72
C GLN A 103 24.66 8.11 -20.65
N PHE A 104 23.40 8.54 -20.85
CA PHE A 104 23.10 9.70 -21.70
C PHE A 104 23.46 11.03 -21.02
N ASP A 105 23.31 11.13 -19.70
CA ASP A 105 23.63 12.34 -18.92
C ASP A 105 25.16 12.54 -18.71
N ALA A 106 25.95 11.47 -18.71
CA ALA A 106 27.41 11.53 -18.64
C ALA A 106 28.09 11.94 -19.97
N GLY A 107 27.32 12.08 -21.05
CA GLY A 107 27.77 12.49 -22.39
C GLY A 107 27.34 13.89 -22.82
N GLY A 108 26.84 14.73 -21.89
CA GLY A 108 26.44 16.11 -22.17
C GLY A 108 27.63 17.03 -22.52
N SER A 109 27.58 17.61 -23.72
CA SER A 109 28.52 18.56 -24.34
C SER A 109 28.81 19.83 -23.54
#